data_AF-A0A821KT10-F1
#
_entry.id   AF-A0A821KT10-F1
#
_cell.length_a   1.000
_cell.length_b   1.000
_cell.length_c   1.000
_cell.angle_alpha   90.00
_cell.angle_beta   90.00
_cell.angle_gamma   90.00
#
_symmetry.space_group_name_H-M   'P 1'
#
loop_
_entity.id
_entity.type
_entity.pdbx_description
1 polymer ?
#
loop_
_entity_poly.entity_id
_entity_poly.type
_entity_poly.pdbx_seq_one_letter_code
_entity_poly.pdbx_strand_id
1 'polypeptide(L)'
;EIGQLKPVAHHPPKSKYLFQICYTSGTTDLPKGAMLTHKNIVSVVQTATELLRPILNESETLISYLPLAHAYEQVVELYCLCNGFKIGYYLGDISLLFDDMAHLKPTLMPSVPRLLNRMVSTGANLFLFFVDAS
;
A
#
# COMPACT_ATOMS: atom_id res chain seq x y z
N GLU A 1 17.96 -14.52 19.08
CA GLU A 1 18.17 -15.37 20.29
C GLU A 1 16.90 -15.84 20.96
N ILE A 2 15.91 -15.00 21.28
CA ILE A 2 14.72 -15.41 22.08
C ILE A 2 13.96 -16.63 21.50
N GLY A 3 13.88 -16.77 20.17
CA GLY A 3 13.24 -17.93 19.51
C GLY A 3 14.01 -19.26 19.62
N GLN A 4 15.29 -19.24 20.00
CA GLN A 4 16.10 -20.46 20.17
C GLN A 4 15.89 -21.13 21.53
N LEU A 5 15.51 -20.36 22.56
CA LEU A 5 15.32 -20.86 23.93
C LEU A 5 14.06 -21.72 24.09
N LYS A 6 13.05 -21.52 23.23
CA LYS A 6 11.79 -22.27 23.25
C LYS A 6 11.25 -22.38 21.82
N PRO A 7 11.78 -23.32 21.00
CA PRO A 7 11.32 -23.48 19.63
C PRO A 7 9.85 -23.93 19.65
N VAL A 8 9.00 -23.11 19.04
CA VAL A 8 7.59 -23.46 18.79
C VAL A 8 7.50 -23.98 17.36
N ALA A 9 6.73 -25.06 17.16
CA ALA A 9 6.46 -25.56 15.82
C ALA A 9 5.84 -24.44 14.96
N HIS A 10 6.37 -24.26 13.75
CA HIS A 10 5.81 -23.29 12.81
C HIS A 10 4.34 -23.64 12.52
N HIS A 11 3.44 -22.69 12.77
CA HIS A 11 2.02 -22.82 12.52
C HIS A 11 1.60 -21.85 11.41
N PRO A 12 1.70 -22.25 10.13
CA PRO A 12 1.36 -21.37 9.03
C PRO A 12 -0.14 -21.02 9.05
N PRO A 13 -0.52 -19.78 8.69
CA PRO A 13 -1.92 -19.40 8.63
C PRO A 13 -2.65 -20.18 7.53
N LYS A 14 -3.92 -20.52 7.78
CA LYS A 14 -4.81 -21.09 6.76
C LYS A 14 -5.54 -19.98 6.02
N SER A 15 -5.90 -20.24 4.76
CA SER A 15 -6.60 -19.27 3.90
C SER A 15 -7.85 -18.66 4.53
N LYS A 16 -8.59 -19.43 5.33
CA LYS A 16 -9.82 -19.00 6.02
C LYS A 16 -9.59 -18.24 7.34
N TYR A 17 -8.35 -18.16 7.82
CA TYR A 17 -8.05 -17.45 9.06
C TYR A 17 -8.15 -15.95 8.84
N LEU A 18 -8.57 -15.25 9.89
CA LEU A 18 -8.64 -13.79 9.92
C LEU A 18 -7.23 -13.22 9.75
N PHE A 19 -7.08 -12.32 8.79
CA PHE A 19 -5.85 -11.57 8.56
C PHE A 19 -5.96 -10.17 9.14
N GLN A 20 -7.09 -9.50 8.93
CA GLN A 20 -7.26 -8.10 9.30
C GLN A 20 -8.73 -7.75 9.60
N ILE A 21 -8.93 -6.76 10.48
CA ILE A 21 -10.21 -6.08 10.67
C ILE A 21 -10.06 -4.61 10.23
N CYS A 22 -10.79 -4.20 9.19
CA CYS A 22 -10.81 -2.81 8.72
C CYS A 22 -12.01 -2.07 9.30
N TYR A 23 -11.77 -1.04 10.12
CA TYR A 23 -12.85 -0.23 10.68
C TYR A 23 -13.23 0.92 9.74
N THR A 24 -14.52 1.13 9.54
CA THR A 24 -15.06 2.24 8.74
C THR A 24 -16.10 3.02 9.54
N SER A 25 -16.17 4.33 9.33
CA SER A 25 -17.21 5.21 9.88
C SER A 25 -18.55 4.84 9.23
N GLY A 26 -19.28 3.91 9.85
CA GLY A 26 -20.60 3.51 9.37
C GLY A 26 -21.60 4.67 9.45
N THR A 27 -22.73 4.56 8.74
CA THR A 27 -23.83 5.53 8.79
C THR A 27 -24.66 5.49 10.09
N THR A 28 -24.31 4.60 11.03
CA THR A 28 -25.08 4.30 12.24
C THR A 28 -24.34 4.69 13.52
N ASP A 29 -23.60 5.80 13.50
CA ASP A 29 -22.76 6.39 14.58
C ASP A 29 -21.62 5.51 15.14
N LEU A 30 -21.71 4.19 15.04
CA LEU A 30 -20.69 3.24 15.48
C LEU A 30 -19.86 2.71 14.29
N PRO A 31 -18.52 2.74 14.39
CA PRO A 31 -17.66 2.12 13.38
C PRO A 31 -17.92 0.62 13.23
N LYS A 32 -17.92 0.13 11.99
CA LYS A 32 -18.09 -1.30 11.67
C LYS A 32 -16.75 -1.89 11.24
N GLY A 33 -16.41 -3.07 11.76
CA GLY A 33 -15.19 -3.81 11.39
C GLY A 33 -15.46 -4.82 10.29
N ALA A 34 -14.88 -4.62 9.10
CA ALA A 34 -14.88 -5.61 8.04
C ALA A 34 -13.79 -6.65 8.31
N MET A 35 -14.20 -7.91 8.50
CA MET A 35 -13.29 -9.05 8.71
C MET A 35 -12.75 -9.55 7.36
N LEU A 36 -11.44 -9.44 7.16
CA LEU A 36 -10.74 -9.91 5.97
C LEU A 36 -9.90 -11.13 6.29
N THR A 37 -10.14 -12.23 5.57
CA THR A 37 -9.34 -13.45 5.68
C THR A 37 -8.06 -13.37 4.85
N HIS A 38 -7.09 -14.26 5.13
CA HIS A 38 -5.90 -14.41 4.28
C HIS A 38 -6.28 -14.63 2.80
N LYS A 39 -7.34 -15.43 2.53
CA LYS A 39 -7.83 -15.65 1.17
C LYS A 39 -8.27 -14.34 0.51
N ASN A 40 -9.00 -13.47 1.22
CA ASN A 40 -9.46 -12.21 0.66
C ASN A 40 -8.28 -11.33 0.21
N ILE A 41 -7.27 -11.20 1.07
CA ILE A 41 -6.10 -10.36 0.80
C ILE A 41 -5.24 -10.92 -0.33
N VAL A 42 -4.92 -12.22 -0.27
CA VAL A 42 -4.11 -12.87 -1.32
C VAL A 42 -4.80 -12.80 -2.67
N SER A 43 -6.12 -12.94 -2.74
CA SER A 43 -6.86 -12.77 -4.00
C SER A 43 -6.68 -11.38 -4.59
N VAL A 44 -6.76 -10.32 -3.77
CA VAL A 44 -6.56 -8.94 -4.24
C VAL A 44 -5.12 -8.71 -4.71
N VAL A 45 -4.12 -9.17 -3.95
CA VAL A 45 -2.70 -9.03 -4.31
C VAL A 45 -2.39 -9.79 -5.60
N GLN A 46 -2.92 -10.99 -5.77
CA GLN A 46 -2.73 -11.79 -6.98
C GLN A 46 -3.35 -11.10 -8.20
N THR A 47 -4.59 -10.60 -8.08
CA THR A 47 -5.24 -9.84 -9.17
C THR A 47 -4.46 -8.59 -9.53
N ALA A 48 -3.97 -7.84 -8.55
CA ALA A 48 -3.12 -6.67 -8.79
C ALA A 48 -1.82 -7.04 -9.50
N THR A 49 -1.19 -8.16 -9.10
CA THR A 49 0.02 -8.67 -9.74
C THR A 49 -0.21 -9.01 -11.20
N GLU A 50 -1.28 -9.72 -11.53
CA GLU A 50 -1.62 -10.07 -12.91
C GLU A 50 -1.92 -8.83 -13.76
N LEU A 51 -2.63 -7.85 -13.20
CA LEU A 51 -3.01 -6.62 -13.90
C LEU A 51 -1.82 -5.67 -14.16
N LEU A 52 -0.92 -5.55 -13.19
CA LEU A 52 0.17 -4.57 -13.22
C LEU A 52 1.47 -5.12 -13.80
N ARG A 53 1.62 -6.44 -13.91
CA ARG A 53 2.81 -7.09 -14.48
C ARG A 53 3.26 -6.54 -15.85
N PRO A 54 2.37 -6.13 -16.78
CA PRO A 54 2.83 -5.59 -18.07
C PRO A 54 3.47 -4.21 -17.99
N ILE A 55 3.28 -3.48 -16.88
CA ILE A 55 3.68 -2.07 -16.75
C ILE A 55 4.70 -1.83 -15.63
N LEU A 56 4.96 -2.82 -14.76
CA LEU A 56 5.90 -2.74 -13.64
C LEU A 56 7.06 -3.73 -13.82
N ASN A 57 8.23 -3.40 -13.28
CA ASN A 57 9.43 -4.23 -13.28
C ASN A 57 9.92 -4.56 -11.85
N GLU A 58 11.08 -5.19 -11.68
CA GLU A 58 11.57 -5.61 -10.36
C GLU A 58 12.13 -4.46 -9.50
N SER A 59 12.32 -3.27 -10.06
CA SER A 59 12.97 -2.13 -9.42
C SER A 59 12.00 -1.09 -8.84
N GLU A 60 10.71 -1.40 -8.76
CA GLU A 60 9.70 -0.45 -8.31
C GLU A 60 9.95 0.07 -6.88
N THR A 61 9.55 1.32 -6.67
CA THR A 61 9.67 2.03 -5.40
C THR A 61 8.36 2.76 -5.08
N LEU A 62 7.70 2.33 -4.01
CA LEU A 62 6.51 2.97 -3.44
C LEU A 62 6.88 4.13 -2.52
N ILE A 63 6.18 5.26 -2.64
CA ILE A 63 6.09 6.26 -1.57
C ILE A 63 4.82 5.99 -0.73
N SER A 64 5.01 5.51 0.50
CA SER A 64 3.94 5.29 1.48
C SER A 64 3.66 6.59 2.22
N TYR A 65 2.56 7.25 1.85
CA TYR A 65 2.13 8.53 2.44
C TYR A 65 0.66 8.55 2.87
N LEU A 66 -0.15 7.59 2.40
CA LEU A 66 -1.50 7.43 2.92
C LEU A 66 -1.44 6.80 4.33
N PRO A 67 -2.40 7.10 5.21
CA PRO A 67 -2.44 6.46 6.51
C PRO A 67 -2.58 4.94 6.38
N LEU A 68 -1.76 4.17 7.12
CA LEU A 68 -1.85 2.70 7.19
C LEU A 68 -3.20 2.19 7.71
N ALA A 69 -4.02 3.04 8.34
CA ALA A 69 -5.39 2.68 8.69
C ALA A 69 -6.31 2.52 7.47
N HIS A 70 -5.88 3.04 6.31
CA HIS A 70 -6.63 2.97 5.06
C HIS A 70 -6.35 1.64 4.37
N ALA A 71 -7.41 0.83 4.16
CA ALA A 71 -7.28 -0.49 3.54
C ALA A 71 -6.59 -0.47 2.16
N TYR A 72 -6.69 0.65 1.45
CA TYR A 72 -6.01 0.84 0.16
C TYR A 72 -4.48 0.84 0.30
N GLU A 73 -3.93 1.60 1.26
CA GLU A 73 -2.47 1.66 1.46
C GLU A 73 -1.90 0.30 1.87
N GLN A 74 -2.62 -0.40 2.76
CA GLN A 74 -2.19 -1.70 3.24
C GLN A 74 -2.11 -2.74 2.12
N VAL A 75 -3.08 -2.73 1.19
CA VAL A 75 -3.05 -3.62 0.03
C VAL A 75 -1.88 -3.28 -0.90
N VAL A 76 -1.56 -2.01 -1.09
CA VAL A 76 -0.45 -1.55 -1.94
C VAL A 76 0.91 -1.92 -1.32
N GLU A 77 1.08 -1.74 -0.01
CA GLU A 77 2.29 -2.20 0.70
C GLU A 77 2.43 -3.72 0.64
N LEU A 78 1.36 -4.47 0.90
CA LEU A 78 1.40 -5.94 0.77
C LEU A 78 1.76 -6.37 -0.65
N TYR A 79 1.21 -5.70 -1.67
CA TYR A 79 1.57 -5.94 -3.06
C TYR A 79 3.06 -5.73 -3.30
N CYS A 80 3.64 -4.63 -2.80
CA CYS A 80 5.06 -4.35 -2.89
C CYS A 80 5.90 -5.42 -2.18
N LEU A 81 5.53 -5.80 -0.96
CA LEU A 81 6.22 -6.83 -0.19
C LEU A 81 6.17 -8.20 -0.88
N CYS A 82 5.04 -8.58 -1.49
CA CYS A 82 4.90 -9.83 -2.23
C CYS A 82 5.71 -9.88 -3.52
N ASN A 83 6.02 -8.71 -4.12
CA ASN A 83 6.78 -8.60 -5.37
C ASN A 83 8.24 -8.16 -5.16
N GLY A 84 8.68 -7.95 -3.92
CA GLY A 84 10.06 -7.57 -3.60
C GLY A 84 10.39 -6.09 -3.89
N PHE A 85 9.38 -5.23 -3.99
CA PHE A 85 9.56 -3.81 -4.29
C PHE A 85 10.01 -3.02 -3.05
N LYS A 86 10.59 -1.84 -3.29
CA LYS A 86 11.02 -0.91 -2.24
C LYS A 86 9.82 -0.10 -1.72
N ILE A 87 9.81 0.20 -0.43
CA ILE A 87 8.83 1.10 0.20
C ILE A 87 9.61 2.19 0.93
N GLY A 88 9.36 3.46 0.59
CA GLY A 88 9.82 4.62 1.34
C GLY A 88 8.65 5.24 2.08
N TYR A 89 8.82 5.46 3.39
CA TYR A 89 7.83 6.14 4.23
C TYR A 89 8.09 7.65 4.21
N TYR A 90 7.05 8.43 3.95
CA TYR A 90 7.13 9.89 4.03
C TYR A 90 7.35 10.36 5.48
N LEU A 91 7.81 11.60 5.66
CA LEU A 91 8.18 12.16 6.97
C LEU A 91 6.99 12.46 7.91
N GLY A 92 5.75 12.22 7.49
CA GLY A 92 4.55 12.49 8.29
C GLY A 92 3.90 13.85 8.04
N ASP A 93 4.57 14.74 7.29
CA ASP A 93 4.03 16.04 6.89
C ASP A 93 3.74 16.07 5.37
N ILE A 94 2.48 16.22 5.02
CA ILE A 94 2.03 16.25 3.62
C ILE A 94 2.60 17.44 2.84
N SER A 95 2.99 18.52 3.52
CA SER A 95 3.60 19.68 2.88
C SER A 95 5.02 19.38 2.36
N LEU A 96 5.70 18.40 2.96
CA LEU A 96 7.05 17.95 2.60
C LEU A 96 7.04 16.77 1.62
N LEU A 97 5.87 16.24 1.25
CA LEU A 97 5.77 15.04 0.41
C LEU A 97 6.51 15.18 -0.92
N PHE A 98 6.51 16.37 -1.53
CA PHE A 98 7.25 16.60 -2.78
C PHE A 98 8.77 16.57 -2.58
N ASP A 99 9.26 17.05 -1.44
CA ASP A 99 10.68 16.96 -1.09
C ASP A 99 11.07 15.49 -0.83
N ASP A 100 10.23 14.74 -0.12
CA ASP A 100 10.41 13.29 0.11
C ASP A 100 10.48 12.54 -1.23
N MET A 101 9.56 12.85 -2.16
CA MET A 101 9.56 12.25 -3.50
C MET A 101 10.78 12.64 -4.32
N ALA A 102 11.30 13.87 -4.19
CA ALA A 102 12.51 14.29 -4.90
C ALA A 102 13.76 13.50 -4.44
N HIS A 103 13.82 13.12 -3.16
CA HIS A 103 14.89 12.29 -2.61
C HIS A 103 14.70 10.80 -2.92
N LEU A 104 13.48 10.27 -2.71
CA LEU A 104 13.17 8.85 -2.87
C LEU A 104 13.08 8.42 -4.34
N LYS A 105 12.63 9.32 -5.22
CA LYS A 105 12.32 9.05 -6.64
C LYS A 105 11.41 7.83 -6.81
N PRO A 106 10.20 7.85 -6.21
CA PRO A 106 9.29 6.72 -6.29
C PRO A 106 8.79 6.51 -7.72
N THR A 107 8.51 5.27 -8.07
CA THR A 107 7.86 4.87 -9.33
C THR A 107 6.38 4.54 -9.11
N LEU A 108 5.98 4.30 -7.86
CA LEU A 108 4.61 4.01 -7.46
C LEU A 108 4.12 5.03 -6.43
N MET A 109 2.97 5.66 -6.70
CA MET A 109 2.31 6.56 -5.76
C MET A 109 0.79 6.30 -5.74
N PRO A 110 0.26 5.53 -4.76
CA PRO A 110 -1.17 5.31 -4.63
C PRO A 110 -1.85 6.65 -4.36
N SER A 111 -2.77 7.06 -5.22
CA SER A 111 -3.36 8.40 -5.18
C SER A 111 -4.88 8.35 -5.13
N VAL A 112 -5.47 9.27 -4.38
CA VAL A 112 -6.93 9.44 -4.28
C VAL A 112 -7.37 10.68 -5.08
N PRO A 113 -8.60 10.71 -5.62
CA PRO A 113 -9.05 11.80 -6.49
C PRO A 113 -8.88 13.20 -5.89
N ARG A 114 -9.09 13.35 -4.57
CA ARG A 114 -8.92 14.61 -3.86
C ARG A 114 -7.50 15.16 -3.97
N LEU A 115 -6.49 14.30 -3.87
CA LEU A 115 -5.09 14.73 -3.95
C LEU A 115 -4.71 15.04 -5.40
N LEU A 116 -5.11 14.19 -6.35
CA LEU A 116 -4.90 14.44 -7.78
C LEU A 116 -5.47 15.81 -8.19
N ASN A 117 -6.69 16.13 -7.76
CA ASN A 117 -7.33 17.42 -8.04
C ASN A 117 -6.54 18.60 -7.45
N ARG A 118 -6.01 18.44 -6.23
CA ARG A 118 -5.17 19.48 -5.61
C ARG A 118 -3.91 19.71 -6.42
N MET A 119 -3.21 18.65 -6.83
CA MET A 119 -1.98 18.73 -7.62
C MET A 119 -2.21 19.44 -8.97
N VAL A 120 -3.30 19.06 -9.67
CA VAL A 120 -3.71 19.71 -10.92
C VAL A 120 -3.97 21.21 -10.69
N SER A 121 -4.69 21.56 -9.63
CA SER A 121 -5.02 22.96 -9.32
C SER A 121 -3.81 23.82 -8.94
N THR A 122 -2.74 23.22 -8.39
CA THR A 122 -1.49 23.90 -8.03
C THR A 122 -0.46 23.92 -9.15
N GLY A 123 -0.78 23.38 -10.33
CA GLY A 123 0.15 23.30 -11.47
C GLY A 123 1.27 22.28 -11.30
N ALA A 124 1.11 21.32 -10.38
CA ALA A 124 2.06 20.21 -10.25
C ALA A 124 1.90 19.29 -11.46
N ASN A 125 3.00 18.98 -12.13
CA ASN A 125 2.98 18.28 -13.40
C ASN A 125 2.54 16.81 -13.18
N LEU A 126 1.29 16.49 -13.52
CA LEU A 126 0.70 15.16 -13.32
C LEU A 126 1.42 14.06 -14.12
N PHE A 127 2.22 14.46 -15.12
CA PHE A 127 3.05 13.60 -15.98
C PHE A 127 4.11 12.78 -15.22
N LEU A 128 4.41 13.12 -13.97
CA LEU A 128 5.34 12.35 -13.12
C LEU A 128 4.69 11.17 -12.39
N PHE A 129 3.35 11.01 -12.43
CA PHE A 129 2.61 10.05 -11.59
C PHE A 129 1.93 8.91 -12.35
N PHE A 130 1.94 8.95 -13.68
CA PHE A 130 1.62 7.82 -14.52
C PHE A 130 2.93 7.32 -15.11
N VAL A 131 3.35 6.13 -14.67
CA VAL A 131 4.32 5.23 -15.31
C VAL A 131 4.98 5.89 -16.53
N ASP A 132 6.20 6.38 -16.36
CA ASP A 132 7.08 6.69 -17.49
C ASP A 132 7.41 5.34 -18.15
N ALA A 133 6.47 4.89 -18.98
CA ALA A 133 6.66 3.83 -19.95
C ALA A 133 7.28 4.52 -21.17
N SER A 134 8.58 4.82 -21.07
CA SER A 134 9.46 5.01 -22.22
C SER A 134 10.26 3.74 -22.49
#